data_AF-A0AAV3WS71-F1
#
_entry.id   AF-A0AAV3WS71-F1
#
_cell.length_a   1.000
_cell.length_b   1.000
_cell.length_c   1.000
_cell.angle_alpha   90.00
_cell.angle_beta   90.00
_cell.angle_gamma   90.00
#
_symmetry.space_group_name_H-M   'P 1'
#
loop_
_entity.id
_entity.type
_entity.pdbx_description
1 polymer ?
#
loop_
_entity_poly.entity_id
_entity_poly.type
_entity_poly.pdbx_seq_one_letter_code
_entity_poly.pdbx_strand_id
1 'polypeptide(L)'
;MKYNQLIIILKKWDALAVSLFSIYFGFIMFLNPQFINTYELYDLIGKIFSNGVFATLFIISASSKILSIFYNLKNLRVISISMLTGLWALFGTGFLMSPVSNTLYAYCYLIVILCFGIALKELLD
;
A
#
# COMPACT_ATOMS: atom_id res chain seq x y z
N MET A 1 9.46 -28.41 -9.60
CA MET A 1 8.51 -27.42 -9.02
C MET A 1 9.17 -26.08 -8.61
N LYS A 2 10.38 -26.06 -8.02
CA LYS A 2 11.03 -24.83 -7.52
C LYS A 2 11.41 -23.77 -8.60
N TYR A 3 11.81 -24.19 -9.80
CA TYR A 3 12.30 -23.26 -10.84
C TYR A 3 11.21 -22.32 -11.40
N ASN A 4 10.01 -22.87 -11.69
CA ASN A 4 8.88 -22.06 -12.18
C ASN A 4 8.38 -21.06 -11.14
N GLN A 5 8.39 -21.40 -9.85
CA GLN A 5 8.01 -20.45 -8.80
C GLN A 5 9.01 -19.29 -8.69
N LEU A 6 10.31 -19.57 -8.80
CA LEU A 6 11.34 -18.53 -8.75
C LEU A 6 11.20 -17.52 -9.90
N ILE A 7 10.89 -18.01 -11.11
CA ILE A 7 10.64 -17.16 -12.28
C ILE A 7 9.40 -16.27 -12.07
N ILE A 8 8.32 -16.83 -11.51
CA ILE A 8 7.10 -16.07 -11.22
C ILE A 8 7.38 -14.94 -10.22
N ILE A 9 8.16 -15.22 -9.17
CA ILE A 9 8.55 -14.25 -8.15
C ILE A 9 9.42 -13.15 -8.76
N LEU A 10 10.44 -13.50 -9.56
CA LEU A 10 11.32 -12.55 -10.23
C LEU A 10 10.57 -11.62 -11.20
N LYS A 11 9.58 -12.15 -11.94
CA LYS A 11 8.73 -11.34 -12.85
C LYS A 11 7.85 -10.31 -12.13
N LYS A 12 7.62 -10.51 -10.82
CA LYS A 12 6.75 -9.68 -9.97
C LYS A 12 7.53 -8.94 -8.88
N TRP A 13 8.82 -8.71 -9.10
CA TRP A 13 9.70 -7.99 -8.18
C TRP A 13 9.20 -6.57 -7.86
N ASP A 14 8.68 -5.86 -8.86
CA ASP A 14 8.01 -4.57 -8.73
C ASP A 14 6.90 -4.60 -7.66
N ALA A 15 6.02 -5.58 -7.74
CA ALA A 15 4.93 -5.79 -6.79
C ALA A 15 5.43 -6.16 -5.39
N LEU A 16 6.50 -6.94 -5.29
CA LEU A 16 7.12 -7.31 -4.02
C LEU A 16 7.76 -6.11 -3.34
N ALA A 17 8.50 -5.28 -4.08
CA ALA A 17 9.13 -4.07 -3.57
C ALA A 17 8.09 -3.10 -3.00
N VAL A 18 7.01 -2.84 -3.76
CA VAL A 18 5.89 -1.99 -3.31
C VAL A 18 5.20 -2.57 -2.07
N SER A 19 5.01 -3.89 -2.01
CA SER A 19 4.40 -4.55 -0.85
C SER A 19 5.28 -4.43 0.40
N LEU A 20 6.58 -4.70 0.28
CA LEU A 20 7.52 -4.57 1.41
C LEU A 20 7.59 -3.13 1.90
N PHE A 21 7.67 -2.16 0.99
CA PHE A 21 7.63 -0.74 1.35
C PHE A 21 6.33 -0.36 2.06
N SER A 22 5.19 -0.90 1.61
CA SER A 22 3.88 -0.68 2.23
C SER A 22 3.77 -1.30 3.62
N ILE A 23 4.39 -2.47 3.86
CA ILE A 23 4.49 -3.08 5.20
C ILE A 23 5.33 -2.17 6.11
N TYR A 24 6.49 -1.73 5.62
CA TYR A 24 7.38 -0.85 6.38
C TYR A 24 6.67 0.46 6.75
N PHE A 25 5.98 1.08 5.80
CA PHE A 25 5.19 2.29 6.03
C PHE A 25 4.08 2.05 7.06
N GLY A 26 3.30 0.97 6.93
CA GLY A 26 2.29 0.58 7.91
C GLY A 26 2.87 0.35 9.31
N PHE A 27 4.06 -0.25 9.41
CA PHE A 27 4.74 -0.47 10.68
C PHE A 27 5.21 0.83 11.33
N ILE A 28 5.76 1.78 10.56
CA ILE A 28 6.09 3.13 11.06
C ILE A 28 4.85 3.80 11.62
N MET A 29 3.72 3.74 10.91
CA MET A 29 2.47 4.33 11.37
C MET A 29 1.96 3.67 12.65
N PHE A 30 2.10 2.35 12.77
CA PHE A 30 1.69 1.61 13.96
C PHE A 30 2.49 2.04 15.20
N LEU A 31 3.81 2.20 15.04
CA LEU A 31 4.70 2.64 16.13
C LEU A 31 4.56 4.12 16.46
N ASN A 32 4.18 4.94 15.48
CA ASN A 32 4.07 6.40 15.60
C ASN A 32 2.64 6.87 15.29
N PRO A 33 1.64 6.53 16.13
CA PRO A 33 0.24 6.90 15.87
C PRO A 33 0.04 8.42 15.86
N GLN A 34 0.94 9.18 16.51
CA GLN A 34 0.94 10.65 16.46
C GLN A 34 1.16 11.20 15.04
N PHE A 35 1.78 10.43 14.14
CA PHE A 35 2.00 10.82 12.75
C PHE A 35 0.70 11.02 11.99
N ILE A 36 -0.38 10.35 12.41
CA ILE A 36 -1.71 10.46 11.81
C ILE A 36 -2.46 11.68 12.36
N ASN A 37 -2.32 11.95 13.66
CA ASN A 37 -3.02 13.03 14.35
C ASN A 37 -2.56 14.44 13.94
N THR A 38 -1.41 14.58 13.28
CA THR A 38 -0.91 15.89 12.82
C THR A 38 -1.64 16.41 11.57
N TYR A 39 -2.48 15.59 10.96
CA TYR A 39 -3.08 15.87 9.66
C TYR A 39 -4.61 15.94 9.78
N GLU A 40 -5.20 17.10 9.52
CA GLU A 40 -6.65 17.38 9.69
C GLU A 40 -7.56 16.38 8.97
N LEU A 41 -7.15 15.88 7.80
CA LEU A 41 -7.89 14.88 7.04
C LEU A 41 -8.03 13.56 7.82
N TYR A 42 -7.08 13.26 8.70
CA TYR A 42 -7.09 12.08 9.55
C TYR A 42 -7.75 12.31 10.89
N ASP A 43 -8.00 13.54 11.32
CA ASP A 43 -8.94 13.78 12.42
C ASP A 43 -10.36 13.48 11.96
N LEU A 44 -10.69 13.80 10.70
CA LEU A 44 -11.99 13.51 10.11
C LEU A 44 -12.22 12.00 9.93
N ILE A 45 -11.17 11.30 9.48
CA ILE A 45 -11.17 9.84 9.35
C ILE A 45 -11.01 9.14 10.73
N GLY A 46 -10.23 9.72 11.65
CA GLY A 46 -9.93 9.21 12.99
C GLY A 46 -11.13 9.25 13.94
N LYS A 47 -12.10 10.13 13.66
CA LYS A 47 -13.44 10.07 14.27
C LYS A 47 -14.22 8.81 13.89
N ILE A 48 -13.90 8.17 12.77
CA ILE A 48 -14.60 6.99 12.24
C ILE A 48 -13.78 5.70 12.47
N PHE A 49 -12.45 5.80 12.46
CA PHE A 49 -11.54 4.65 12.56
C PHE A 49 -10.46 4.89 13.61
N SER A 50 -10.21 3.92 14.49
CA SER A 50 -9.18 4.04 15.54
C SER A 50 -7.76 4.19 14.94
N ASN A 51 -6.86 4.83 15.68
CA ASN A 51 -5.51 5.22 15.24
C ASN A 51 -4.60 4.10 14.72
N GLY A 52 -5.01 2.83 14.81
CA GLY A 52 -4.28 1.68 14.28
C GLY A 52 -4.88 1.05 13.01
N VAL A 53 -6.06 1.47 12.55
CA VAL A 53 -6.76 0.78 11.45
C VAL A 53 -6.00 0.91 10.13
N PHE A 54 -5.54 2.11 9.77
CA PHE A 54 -4.83 2.31 8.50
C PHE A 54 -3.49 1.58 8.43
N ALA A 55 -2.73 1.61 9.53
CA ALA A 55 -1.50 0.84 9.66
C ALA A 55 -1.76 -0.66 9.43
N THR A 56 -2.81 -1.18 10.07
CA THR A 56 -3.24 -2.57 9.94
C THR A 56 -3.69 -2.90 8.51
N LEU A 57 -4.47 -2.01 7.88
CA LEU A 57 -4.92 -2.18 6.49
C LEU A 57 -3.74 -2.22 5.51
N PHE A 58 -2.73 -1.37 5.70
CA PHE A 58 -1.50 -1.40 4.91
C PHE A 58 -0.77 -2.73 5.05
N ILE A 59 -0.55 -3.18 6.29
CA ILE A 59 0.15 -4.44 6.58
C ILE A 59 -0.61 -5.64 6.02
N ILE A 60 -1.92 -5.71 6.23
CA ILE A 60 -2.76 -6.82 5.72
C ILE A 60 -2.80 -6.82 4.19
N SER A 61 -3.03 -5.67 3.57
CA SER A 61 -3.13 -5.58 2.09
C SER A 61 -1.80 -5.95 1.43
N ALA A 62 -0.68 -5.46 1.97
CA ALA A 62 0.64 -5.79 1.46
C ALA A 62 1.06 -7.24 1.71
N SER A 63 0.74 -7.79 2.89
CA SER A 63 0.98 -9.21 3.17
C SER A 63 0.14 -10.11 2.26
N SER A 64 -1.12 -9.74 2.04
CA SER A 64 -2.02 -10.41 1.10
C SER A 64 -1.46 -10.39 -0.32
N LYS A 65 -0.89 -9.26 -0.76
CA LYS A 65 -0.21 -9.17 -2.08
C LYS A 65 0.97 -10.15 -2.16
N ILE A 66 1.83 -10.19 -1.15
CA ILE A 66 2.96 -11.12 -1.11
C ILE A 66 2.48 -12.57 -1.17
N LEU A 67 1.51 -12.95 -0.33
CA LEU A 67 0.94 -14.29 -0.30
C LEU A 67 0.31 -14.66 -1.65
N SER A 68 -0.42 -13.74 -2.28
CA SER A 68 -1.04 -13.97 -3.58
C SER A 68 -0.03 -14.23 -4.70
N ILE A 69 1.19 -13.69 -4.60
CA ILE A 69 2.29 -14.00 -5.52
C ILE A 69 2.81 -15.42 -5.26
N PHE A 70 3.06 -15.78 -4.00
CA PHE A 70 3.55 -17.12 -3.63
C PHE A 70 2.58 -18.25 -4.00
N TYR A 71 1.28 -18.04 -3.80
CA TYR A 71 0.23 -19.01 -4.11
C TYR A 71 -0.33 -18.86 -5.54
N ASN A 72 0.19 -17.92 -6.34
CA ASN A 72 -0.25 -17.64 -7.71
C ASN A 72 -1.76 -17.36 -7.85
N LEU A 73 -2.34 -16.63 -6.90
CA LEU A 73 -3.77 -16.31 -6.84
C LEU A 73 -4.08 -15.00 -7.57
N LYS A 74 -4.44 -15.07 -8.87
CA LYS A 74 -4.68 -13.87 -9.71
C LYS A 74 -5.67 -12.88 -9.10
N ASN A 75 -6.84 -13.35 -8.64
CA ASN A 75 -7.86 -12.46 -8.06
C ASN A 75 -7.33 -11.73 -6.81
N LEU A 76 -6.64 -12.46 -5.93
CA LEU A 76 -6.05 -11.86 -4.73
C LEU A 76 -4.92 -10.89 -5.07
N ARG A 77 -4.13 -11.15 -6.13
CA ARG A 77 -3.09 -10.24 -6.63
C ARG A 77 -3.65 -8.90 -7.08
N VAL A 78 -4.80 -8.89 -7.74
CA VAL A 78 -5.47 -7.68 -8.25
C VAL A 78 -6.17 -6.93 -7.12
N ILE A 79 -6.90 -7.64 -6.26
CA ILE A 79 -7.62 -7.02 -5.13
C ILE A 79 -6.64 -6.37 -4.16
N SER A 80 -5.58 -7.08 -3.76
CA SER A 80 -4.59 -6.55 -2.81
C SER A 80 -3.83 -5.33 -3.32
N ILE A 81 -3.41 -5.31 -4.60
CA ILE A 81 -2.73 -4.13 -5.16
C ILE A 81 -3.70 -2.96 -5.38
N SER A 82 -4.97 -3.23 -5.71
CA SER A 82 -6.00 -2.19 -5.83
C SER A 82 -6.30 -1.55 -4.48
N MET A 83 -6.39 -2.36 -3.41
CA MET A 83 -6.50 -1.86 -2.04
C MET A 83 -5.30 -0.99 -1.66
N LEU A 84 -4.07 -1.44 -1.95
CA LEU A 84 -2.86 -0.63 -1.72
C LEU A 84 -2.89 0.69 -2.50
N THR A 85 -3.34 0.67 -3.76
CA THR A 85 -3.51 1.87 -4.59
C THR A 85 -4.44 2.87 -3.90
N GLY A 86 -5.60 2.40 -3.43
CA GLY A 86 -6.57 3.22 -2.71
C GLY A 86 -6.01 3.78 -1.40
N LEU A 87 -5.32 2.95 -0.61
CA LEU A 87 -4.70 3.38 0.65
C LEU A 87 -3.62 4.45 0.42
N TRP A 88 -2.73 4.25 -0.54
CA TRP A 88 -1.70 5.24 -0.90
C TRP A 88 -2.32 6.53 -1.46
N ALA A 89 -3.42 6.45 -2.22
CA ALA A 89 -4.12 7.62 -2.72
C ALA A 89 -4.77 8.41 -1.59
N LEU A 90 -5.46 7.74 -0.66
CA LEU A 90 -6.01 8.37 0.54
C LEU A 90 -4.92 9.09 1.33
N PHE A 91 -3.76 8.44 1.52
CA PHE A 91 -2.62 9.06 2.20
C PHE A 91 -2.04 10.26 1.45
N GLY A 92 -1.87 10.14 0.13
CA GLY A 92 -1.42 11.24 -0.72
C GLY A 92 -2.36 12.45 -0.63
N THR A 93 -3.68 12.22 -0.64
CA THR A 93 -4.67 13.30 -0.48
C THR A 93 -4.61 13.93 0.92
N GLY A 94 -4.46 13.12 1.98
CA GLY A 94 -4.34 13.62 3.35
C GLY A 94 -3.10 14.49 3.57
N PHE A 95 -1.96 14.10 2.99
CA PHE A 95 -0.75 14.92 3.04
C PHE A 95 -0.84 16.16 2.17
N LEU A 96 -1.49 16.09 1.00
CA LEU A 96 -1.66 17.23 0.10
C LEU A 96 -2.52 18.34 0.73
N MET A 97 -3.56 17.95 1.47
CA MET A 97 -4.48 18.88 2.14
C MET A 97 -3.97 19.35 3.51
N SER A 98 -2.80 18.89 3.95
CA SER A 98 -2.22 19.32 5.22
C SER A 98 -1.76 20.77 5.16
N PRO A 99 -1.94 21.55 6.25
CA PRO A 99 -1.29 22.85 6.38
C PRO A 99 0.25 22.75 6.45
N VAL A 100 0.79 21.56 6.75
CA VAL A 100 2.24 21.32 6.78
C VAL A 100 2.73 21.03 5.37
N SER A 101 3.45 21.98 4.77
CA SER A 101 4.14 21.78 3.49
C SER A 101 5.15 20.64 3.62
N ASN A 102 4.82 19.49 3.06
CA ASN A 102 5.69 18.32 3.01
C ASN A 102 5.74 17.76 1.58
N THR A 103 6.80 17.05 1.22
CA THR A 103 6.90 16.36 -0.07
C THR A 103 6.30 14.94 -0.03
N LEU A 104 5.72 14.54 1.12
CA LEU A 104 5.21 13.19 1.34
C LEU A 104 4.04 12.86 0.42
N TYR A 105 3.19 13.84 0.11
CA TYR A 105 2.11 13.64 -0.85
C TYR A 105 2.63 13.18 -2.23
N ALA A 106 3.73 13.76 -2.71
CA ALA A 106 4.30 13.41 -4.01
C ALA A 106 4.84 11.97 -4.00
N TYR A 107 5.48 11.54 -2.92
CA TYR A 107 5.91 10.15 -2.74
C TYR A 107 4.72 9.17 -2.74
N CYS A 108 3.64 9.52 -2.03
CA CYS A 108 2.43 8.70 -2.04
C CYS A 108 1.86 8.56 -3.45
N TYR A 109 1.73 9.65 -4.20
CA TYR A 109 1.20 9.59 -5.57
C TYR A 109 2.10 8.86 -6.55
N LEU A 110 3.42 8.94 -6.40
CA LEU A 110 4.34 8.10 -7.17
C LEU A 110 4.08 6.61 -6.92
N ILE A 111 3.85 6.23 -5.66
CA ILE A 111 3.51 4.85 -5.31
C ILE A 111 2.13 4.45 -5.83
N VAL A 112 1.15 5.36 -5.84
CA VAL A 112 -0.16 5.13 -6.48
C VAL A 112 0.01 4.76 -7.95
N ILE A 113 0.81 5.54 -8.69
CA ILE A 113 1.08 5.28 -10.12
C ILE A 113 1.74 3.91 -10.30
N LEU A 114 2.72 3.56 -9.45
CA LEU A 114 3.36 2.25 -9.47
C LEU A 114 2.35 1.12 -9.18
N CYS A 115 1.54 1.25 -8.13
CA CYS A 115 0.52 0.26 -7.78
C CYS A 115 -0.48 0.07 -8.92
N PHE A 116 -0.91 1.17 -9.56
CA PHE A 116 -1.83 1.13 -10.69
C PHE A 116 -1.22 0.43 -11.91
N GLY A 117 0.03 0.75 -12.26
CA GLY A 117 0.76 0.06 -13.33
C GLY A 117 0.89 -1.45 -13.07
N ILE A 118 1.19 -1.84 -11.82
CA ILE A 118 1.21 -3.24 -11.40
C ILE A 118 -0.18 -3.88 -11.51
N ALA A 119 -1.24 -3.18 -11.11
CA ALA A 119 -2.61 -3.68 -11.19
C ALA A 119 -3.02 -3.96 -12.64
N LEU A 120 -2.69 -3.07 -13.57
CA LEU A 120 -2.94 -3.25 -15.00
C LEU A 120 -2.19 -4.46 -15.56
N LYS A 121 -0.90 -4.61 -15.23
CA LYS A 121 -0.09 -5.78 -15.63
C LYS A 121 -0.72 -7.09 -15.13
N GLU A 122 -1.21 -7.11 -13.89
CA GLU A 122 -1.87 -8.28 -13.30
C GLU A 122 -3.25 -8.60 -13.88
N LEU A 123 -3.96 -7.60 -14.42
CA LEU A 123 -5.24 -7.79 -15.11
C LEU A 123 -5.04 -8.41 -16.49
N LEU A 124 -4.02 -7.92 -17.21
CA LEU A 124 -3.68 -8.31 -18.58
C LEU A 124 -2.95 -9.67 -18.67
N ASP A 125 -2.20 -10.05 -17.64
CA ASP A 125 -1.54 -11.37 -17.48
C ASP A 125 -2.54 -12.49 -17.13
#